data_AF-A0A1R0GW38-F1
#
_entry.id   AF-A0A1R0GW38-F1
#
_cell.length_a   1.000
_cell.length_b   1.000
_cell.length_c   1.000
_cell.angle_alpha   90.00
_cell.angle_beta   90.00
_cell.angle_gamma   90.00
#
_symmetry.space_group_name_H-M   'P 1'
#
loop_
_entity.id
_entity.type
_entity.pdbx_description
1 polymer ?
#
loop_
_entity_poly.entity_id
_entity_poly.type
_entity_poly.pdbx_seq_one_letter_code
_entity_poly.pdbx_strand_id
1 'polypeptide(L)'
;LFDEIEKAHPSVLNVLLEVLDDARLTDGRGKVVDFSNTVIILTSNIGQMHILKYSQDQYDMSRALGTKKVAENSLPESVKKAVMKELKATIKPELLNRLDDIIVFNRLGLANLSHIAKIQVSRIEERLVDRDIKIRLDNKAIKFIVENVYDPVYGARPIKRYLERHLVTDLSKMIIKGLVNDHSIVNVSYEPSSDQVNDDAEFDPAADPNFSYTVVPSSESRPTTPSHSKKRDIGHPAPARSVKKINHDDLEDDLDGDHMIID
;
A
#
# COMPACT_ATOMS: atom_id res chain seq x y z
N LEU A 1 -12.19 5.94 -13.70
CA LEU A 1 -11.28 6.65 -12.77
C LEU A 1 -10.92 7.97 -13.44
N PHE A 2 -11.13 9.07 -12.75
CA PHE A 2 -10.75 10.42 -13.17
C PHE A 2 -9.74 10.95 -12.17
N ASP A 3 -8.51 11.17 -12.63
CA ASP A 3 -7.40 11.56 -11.76
C ASP A 3 -7.17 13.07 -11.74
N GLU A 4 -6.74 13.61 -10.60
CA GLU A 4 -6.42 15.02 -10.38
C GLU A 4 -7.48 15.98 -10.96
N ILE A 5 -8.75 15.82 -10.56
CA ILE A 5 -9.88 16.54 -11.16
C ILE A 5 -9.74 18.07 -11.12
N GLU A 6 -8.98 18.61 -10.17
CA GLU A 6 -8.69 20.04 -10.06
C GLU A 6 -7.83 20.59 -11.20
N LYS A 7 -7.16 19.72 -11.96
CA LYS A 7 -6.37 20.08 -13.15
C LYS A 7 -7.21 20.07 -14.42
N ALA A 8 -8.42 19.50 -14.37
CA ALA A 8 -9.28 19.39 -15.54
C ALA A 8 -9.77 20.77 -16.01
N HIS A 9 -9.87 20.95 -17.32
CA HIS A 9 -10.48 22.15 -17.91
C HIS A 9 -11.98 22.22 -17.51
N PRO A 10 -12.55 23.42 -17.22
CA PRO A 10 -13.95 23.55 -16.81
C PRO A 10 -14.97 22.87 -17.73
N SER A 11 -14.71 22.83 -19.04
CA SER A 11 -15.56 22.13 -20.01
C SER A 11 -15.65 20.62 -19.76
N VAL A 12 -14.58 20.00 -19.25
CA VAL A 12 -14.58 18.56 -18.89
C VAL A 12 -15.48 18.34 -17.68
N LEU A 13 -15.41 19.22 -16.69
CA LEU A 13 -16.25 19.15 -15.49
C LEU A 13 -17.74 19.32 -15.84
N ASN A 14 -18.07 20.18 -16.80
CA ASN A 14 -19.46 20.34 -17.25
C ASN A 14 -20.00 19.07 -17.92
N VAL A 15 -19.18 18.38 -18.73
CA VAL A 15 -19.55 17.10 -19.32
C VAL A 15 -19.72 16.03 -18.23
N LEU A 16 -18.84 16.04 -17.22
CA LEU A 16 -18.95 15.11 -16.11
C LEU A 16 -20.23 15.32 -15.29
N LEU A 17 -20.72 16.56 -15.16
CA LEU A 17 -22.01 16.83 -14.51
C LEU A 17 -23.17 16.14 -15.25
N GLU A 18 -23.19 16.16 -16.59
CA GLU A 18 -24.22 15.44 -17.37
C GLU A 18 -24.18 13.93 -17.09
N VAL A 19 -22.98 13.36 -17.01
CA VAL A 19 -22.79 11.94 -16.69
C VAL A 19 -23.27 11.61 -15.28
N LEU A 20 -22.98 12.47 -14.31
CA LEU A 20 -23.37 12.26 -12.91
C LEU A 20 -24.88 12.49 -12.68
N ASP A 21 -25.53 13.33 -13.49
CA ASP A 21 -26.97 13.62 -13.38
C ASP A 21 -27.84 12.56 -14.08
N ASP A 22 -27.55 12.28 -15.36
CA ASP A 22 -28.42 11.47 -16.22
C ASP A 22 -27.88 10.05 -16.45
N ALA A 23 -26.71 9.72 -15.90
CA ALA A 23 -25.99 8.47 -16.16
C ALA A 23 -25.81 8.20 -17.66
N ARG A 24 -25.70 9.24 -18.47
CA ARG A 24 -25.60 9.15 -19.94
C ARG A 24 -24.63 10.19 -20.47
N LEU A 25 -24.01 9.85 -21.59
CA LEU A 25 -23.21 10.80 -22.37
C LEU A 25 -23.46 10.59 -23.86
N THR A 26 -23.76 11.67 -24.57
CA THR A 26 -23.87 11.63 -26.03
C THR A 26 -22.55 12.10 -26.66
N ASP A 27 -21.92 11.25 -27.47
CA ASP A 27 -20.71 11.64 -28.20
C ASP A 27 -21.00 12.60 -29.37
N GLY A 28 -19.96 13.18 -29.96
CA GLY A 28 -20.09 14.11 -31.09
C GLY A 28 -20.64 13.46 -32.39
N ARG A 29 -20.83 12.14 -32.42
CA ARG A 29 -21.45 11.38 -33.52
C ARG A 29 -22.90 11.00 -33.21
N GLY A 30 -23.43 11.46 -32.08
CA GLY A 30 -24.80 11.17 -31.63
C GLY A 30 -24.98 9.80 -30.98
N LYS A 31 -23.89 9.08 -30.68
CA LYS A 31 -23.97 7.81 -29.96
C LYS A 31 -24.11 8.09 -28.47
N VAL A 32 -25.16 7.53 -27.87
CA VAL A 32 -25.38 7.59 -26.42
C VAL A 32 -24.65 6.43 -25.73
N VAL A 33 -23.90 6.75 -24.69
CA VAL A 33 -23.23 5.81 -23.78
C VAL A 33 -23.96 5.85 -22.45
N ASP A 34 -24.24 4.67 -21.89
CA ASP A 34 -24.93 4.48 -20.61
C ASP A 34 -23.92 4.21 -19.49
N PHE A 35 -24.01 4.99 -18.41
CA PHE A 35 -23.17 4.93 -17.21
C PHE A 35 -23.94 4.38 -15.99
N SER A 36 -25.20 3.95 -16.13
CA SER A 36 -26.04 3.49 -15.01
C SER A 36 -25.45 2.31 -14.22
N ASN A 37 -24.60 1.50 -14.85
CA ASN A 37 -23.87 0.40 -14.21
C ASN A 37 -22.35 0.66 -14.20
N THR A 38 -21.95 1.89 -13.87
CA THR A 38 -20.55 2.31 -13.79
C THR A 38 -20.23 2.91 -12.43
N VAL A 39 -19.13 2.48 -11.82
CA VAL A 39 -18.57 3.13 -10.63
C VAL A 39 -17.66 4.26 -11.09
N ILE A 40 -18.00 5.48 -10.69
CA ILE A 40 -17.20 6.67 -10.99
C ILE A 40 -16.36 7.00 -9.76
N ILE A 41 -15.04 7.00 -9.94
CA ILE A 41 -14.07 7.37 -8.91
C ILE A 41 -13.36 8.63 -9.39
N LEU A 42 -13.35 9.64 -8.54
CA LEU A 42 -12.63 10.90 -8.70
C LEU A 42 -11.52 10.96 -7.65
N THR A 43 -10.32 11.39 -8.03
CA THR A 43 -9.23 11.66 -7.09
C THR A 43 -8.83 13.13 -7.20
N SER A 44 -8.28 13.65 -6.10
CA SER A 44 -7.83 15.04 -6.03
C SER A 44 -6.69 15.17 -5.02
N ASN A 45 -5.73 16.04 -5.31
CA ASN A 45 -4.66 16.41 -4.40
C ASN A 45 -4.98 17.68 -3.59
N ILE A 46 -6.20 18.22 -3.68
CA ILE A 46 -6.62 19.42 -2.92
C ILE A 46 -6.57 19.14 -1.40
N GLY A 47 -6.07 20.09 -0.62
CA GLY A 47 -6.01 19.96 0.84
C GLY A 47 -4.89 19.05 1.36
N GLN A 48 -4.06 18.46 0.48
CA GLN A 48 -2.94 17.60 0.90
C GLN A 48 -1.97 18.30 1.87
N MET A 49 -1.83 19.62 1.76
CA MET A 49 -0.95 20.42 2.61
C MET A 49 -1.41 20.46 4.06
N HIS A 50 -2.72 20.45 4.31
CA HIS A 50 -3.27 20.38 5.67
C HIS A 50 -2.92 19.05 6.33
N ILE A 51 -2.98 17.97 5.56
CA ILE A 51 -2.63 16.62 6.01
C ILE A 51 -1.11 16.52 6.25
N LEU A 52 -0.27 17.04 5.34
CA LEU A 52 1.19 17.07 5.51
C LEU A 52 1.61 17.78 6.79
N LYS A 53 1.11 19.01 6.97
CA LYS A 53 1.46 19.84 8.11
C LYS A 53 1.09 19.16 9.42
N TYR A 54 -0.12 18.60 9.51
CA TYR A 54 -0.54 17.88 10.71
C TYR A 54 0.38 16.68 11.03
N SER A 55 0.75 15.90 10.02
CA SER A 55 1.66 14.76 10.22
C SER A 55 3.06 15.19 10.65
N GLN A 56 3.58 16.29 10.10
CA GLN A 56 4.87 16.87 10.50
C GLN A 56 4.83 17.35 11.96
N ASP A 57 3.80 18.12 12.34
CA ASP A 57 3.62 18.61 13.71
C ASP A 57 3.54 17.44 14.72
N GLN A 58 2.86 16.34 14.37
CA GLN A 58 2.81 15.12 15.18
C GLN A 58 4.19 14.45 15.30
N TYR A 59 4.92 14.35 14.19
CA TYR A 59 6.25 13.76 14.17
C TYR A 59 7.24 14.54 15.04
N ASP A 60 7.30 15.86 14.88
CA ASP A 60 8.19 16.74 15.66
C ASP A 60 7.87 16.69 17.15
N MET A 61 6.58 16.68 17.50
CA MET A 61 6.13 16.53 18.88
C MET A 61 6.51 15.16 19.48
N SER A 62 6.41 14.09 18.69
CA SER A 62 6.80 12.74 19.12
C SER A 62 8.32 12.65 19.41
N ARG A 63 9.16 13.29 18.59
CA ARG A 63 10.61 13.39 18.84
C ARG A 63 10.90 14.20 20.10
N ALA A 64 10.25 15.36 20.26
CA ALA A 64 10.46 16.23 21.41
C ALA A 64 10.08 15.57 22.74
N LEU A 65 9.02 14.76 22.76
CA LEU A 65 8.54 14.06 23.95
C LEU A 65 9.24 12.71 24.19
N GLY A 66 10.14 12.27 23.30
CA GLY A 66 10.79 10.96 23.39
C GLY A 66 9.81 9.77 23.35
N THR A 67 8.55 10.03 22.95
CA THR A 67 7.53 8.98 22.84
C THR A 67 7.37 8.64 21.37
N LYS A 68 7.71 7.40 20.99
CA LYS A 68 7.28 6.81 19.71
C LYS A 68 5.77 6.53 19.80
N LYS A 69 4.95 7.58 19.96
CA LYS A 69 3.52 7.44 19.73
C LYS A 69 3.32 7.29 18.24
N VAL A 70 2.94 6.08 17.85
CA VAL A 70 2.40 5.79 16.52
C VAL A 70 1.25 6.78 16.33
N ALA A 71 1.36 7.64 15.32
CA ALA A 71 0.30 8.57 14.96
C ALA A 71 -1.01 7.79 14.88
N GLU A 72 -2.04 8.28 15.57
CA GLU A 72 -3.38 7.73 15.47
C GLU A 72 -3.74 7.63 13.98
N ASN A 73 -4.19 6.44 13.53
CA ASN A 73 -4.40 6.18 12.10
C ASN A 73 -5.47 7.11 11.48
N SER A 74 -6.26 7.81 12.30
CA SER A 74 -7.35 8.68 11.85
C SER A 74 -6.97 10.15 11.96
N LEU A 75 -7.17 10.89 10.87
CA LEU A 75 -7.01 12.35 10.86
C LEU A 75 -8.02 13.03 11.79
N PRO A 76 -7.59 14.02 12.61
CA PRO A 76 -8.51 14.80 13.42
C PRO A 76 -9.57 15.50 12.58
N GLU A 77 -10.75 15.66 13.16
CA GLU A 77 -11.87 16.33 12.52
C GLU A 77 -11.55 17.78 12.11
N SER A 78 -10.65 18.45 12.82
CA SER A 78 -10.17 19.78 12.45
C SER A 78 -9.40 19.80 11.13
N VAL A 79 -8.60 18.76 10.86
CA VAL A 79 -7.84 18.62 9.60
C VAL A 79 -8.78 18.27 8.46
N LYS A 80 -9.70 17.31 8.68
CA LYS A 80 -10.74 16.95 7.69
C LYS A 80 -11.57 18.17 7.29
N LYS A 81 -12.00 18.99 8.25
CA LYS A 81 -12.72 20.24 7.98
C LYS A 81 -11.90 21.25 7.16
N ALA A 82 -10.59 21.36 7.41
CA ALA A 82 -9.73 22.22 6.63
C ALA A 82 -9.61 21.76 5.17
N VAL A 83 -9.41 20.45 4.95
CA VAL A 83 -9.40 19.83 3.61
C VAL A 83 -10.73 20.10 2.89
N MET A 84 -11.86 19.82 3.54
CA MET A 84 -13.19 20.03 2.95
C MET A 84 -13.48 21.49 2.62
N LYS A 85 -12.95 22.43 3.42
CA LYS A 85 -13.07 23.86 3.15
C LYS A 85 -12.31 24.26 1.89
N GLU A 86 -11.09 23.76 1.72
CA GLU A 86 -10.27 24.03 0.52
C GLU A 86 -10.88 23.38 -0.74
N LEU A 87 -11.39 22.14 -0.61
CA LEU A 87 -12.11 21.44 -1.67
C LEU A 87 -13.31 22.25 -2.16
N LYS A 88 -14.16 22.74 -1.25
CA LYS A 88 -15.34 23.56 -1.57
C LYS A 88 -15.00 24.94 -2.14
N ALA A 89 -13.80 25.45 -1.87
CA ALA A 89 -13.33 26.71 -2.45
C ALA A 89 -12.82 26.53 -3.89
N THR A 90 -12.35 25.34 -4.24
CA THR A 90 -11.71 25.04 -5.53
C THR A 90 -12.67 24.38 -6.51
N ILE A 91 -13.45 23.41 -6.05
CA ILE A 91 -14.42 22.66 -6.85
C ILE A 91 -15.80 23.27 -6.66
N LYS A 92 -16.53 23.44 -7.78
CA LYS A 92 -17.88 23.99 -7.75
C LYS A 92 -18.82 23.11 -6.89
N PRO A 93 -19.67 23.70 -6.04
CA PRO A 93 -20.64 22.96 -5.24
C PRO A 93 -21.55 22.06 -6.08
N GLU A 94 -21.87 22.47 -7.31
CA GLU A 94 -22.66 21.70 -8.28
C GLU A 94 -22.12 20.28 -8.47
N LEU A 95 -20.80 20.12 -8.61
CA LEU A 95 -20.17 18.81 -8.80
C LEU A 95 -20.16 18.01 -7.49
N LEU A 96 -19.82 18.66 -6.37
CA LEU A 96 -19.74 18.00 -5.07
C LEU A 96 -21.10 17.46 -4.60
N ASN A 97 -22.19 18.17 -4.93
CA ASN A 97 -23.53 17.76 -4.57
C ASN A 97 -24.07 16.57 -5.39
N ARG A 98 -23.30 16.09 -6.39
CA ARG A 98 -23.62 14.89 -7.18
C ARG A 98 -22.79 13.67 -6.80
N LEU A 99 -21.89 13.82 -5.82
CA LEU A 99 -21.11 12.71 -5.30
C LEU A 99 -21.85 12.13 -4.11
N ASP A 100 -21.94 10.80 -4.07
CA ASP A 100 -22.53 10.09 -2.95
C ASP A 100 -21.69 10.29 -1.67
N ASP A 101 -20.37 10.09 -1.80
CA ASP A 101 -19.42 10.18 -0.69
C ASP A 101 -18.12 10.90 -1.08
N ILE A 102 -17.53 11.60 -0.12
CA ILE A 102 -16.21 12.22 -0.23
C ILE A 102 -15.32 11.68 0.87
N ILE A 103 -14.32 10.88 0.48
CA ILE A 103 -13.40 10.20 1.40
C ILE A 103 -12.09 10.97 1.49
N VAL A 104 -11.70 11.36 2.70
CA VAL A 104 -10.38 11.97 2.98
C VAL A 104 -9.43 10.88 3.45
N PHE A 105 -8.40 10.61 2.64
CA PHE A 105 -7.42 9.57 2.94
C PHE A 105 -6.47 9.98 4.07
N ASN A 106 -6.20 9.02 4.96
CA ASN A 106 -5.17 9.15 5.99
C ASN A 106 -3.77 9.01 5.38
N ARG A 107 -2.76 9.48 6.11
CA ARG A 107 -1.36 9.25 5.73
C ARG A 107 -0.98 7.78 5.93
N LEU A 108 -0.02 7.34 5.13
CA LEU A 108 0.54 6.00 5.27
C LEU A 108 1.38 5.92 6.55
N GLY A 109 0.92 5.13 7.52
CA GLY A 109 1.70 4.78 8.70
C GLY A 109 2.82 3.77 8.38
N LEU A 110 3.71 3.55 9.34
CA LEU A 110 4.85 2.62 9.19
C LEU A 110 4.41 1.20 8.83
N ALA A 111 3.31 0.73 9.43
CA ALA A 111 2.74 -0.59 9.14
C ALA A 111 2.24 -0.67 7.68
N ASN A 112 1.56 0.38 7.21
CA ASN A 112 1.06 0.47 5.83
C ASN A 112 2.22 0.50 4.84
N LEU A 113 3.27 1.28 5.12
CA LEU A 113 4.47 1.33 4.28
C LEU A 113 5.20 -0.02 4.20
N SER A 114 5.31 -0.71 5.33
CA SER A 114 5.89 -2.07 5.39
C SER A 114 5.07 -3.06 4.56
N HIS A 115 3.75 -2.94 4.60
CA HIS A 115 2.85 -3.76 3.79
C HIS A 115 2.98 -3.43 2.29
N ILE A 116 3.05 -2.15 1.94
CA ILE A 116 3.25 -1.71 0.56
C ILE A 116 4.56 -2.23 -0.01
N ALA A 117 5.66 -2.20 0.76
CA ALA A 117 6.93 -2.78 0.32
C ALA A 117 6.78 -4.27 -0.03
N LYS A 118 6.04 -5.05 0.77
CA LYS A 118 5.73 -6.46 0.47
C LYS A 118 4.89 -6.64 -0.78
N ILE A 119 3.88 -5.78 -1.00
CA ILE A 119 3.07 -5.79 -2.23
C ILE A 119 3.97 -5.54 -3.44
N GLN A 120 4.86 -4.55 -3.38
CA GLN A 120 5.76 -4.25 -4.51
C GLN A 120 6.71 -5.41 -4.81
N VAL A 121 7.22 -6.10 -3.79
CA VAL A 121 8.02 -7.33 -3.97
C VAL A 121 7.19 -8.44 -4.60
N SER A 122 5.94 -8.61 -4.16
CA SER A 122 5.05 -9.64 -4.73
C SER A 122 4.80 -9.39 -6.22
N ARG A 123 4.64 -8.12 -6.63
CA ARG A 123 4.55 -7.74 -8.05
C ARG A 123 5.84 -8.04 -8.84
N ILE A 124 7.01 -7.97 -8.20
CA ILE A 124 8.27 -8.38 -8.83
C ILE A 124 8.31 -9.90 -8.97
N GLU A 125 7.88 -10.64 -7.94
CA GLU A 125 7.78 -12.10 -7.94
C GLU A 125 6.81 -12.62 -9.02
N GLU A 126 5.68 -11.93 -9.24
CA GLU A 126 4.72 -12.26 -10.32
C GLU A 126 5.39 -12.34 -11.71
N ARG A 127 6.42 -11.52 -11.96
CA ARG A 127 7.18 -11.51 -13.22
C ARG A 127 8.17 -12.69 -13.33
N LEU A 128 8.41 -13.41 -12.24
CA LEU A 128 9.33 -14.53 -12.14
C LEU A 128 8.61 -15.89 -11.96
N VAL A 129 7.28 -15.89 -12.00
CA VAL A 129 6.44 -17.10 -11.78
C VAL A 129 6.81 -18.24 -12.72
N ASP A 130 7.08 -17.95 -14.00
CA ASP A 130 7.43 -18.98 -15.00
C ASP A 130 8.74 -19.71 -14.67
N ARG A 131 9.59 -19.12 -13.84
CA ARG A 131 10.85 -19.69 -13.37
C ARG A 131 10.77 -20.24 -11.94
N ASP A 132 9.60 -20.14 -11.29
CA ASP A 132 9.37 -20.51 -9.88
C ASP A 132 10.43 -19.90 -8.94
N ILE A 133 10.80 -18.64 -9.18
CA ILE A 133 11.71 -17.89 -8.30
C ILE A 133 10.88 -17.04 -7.35
N LYS A 134 11.09 -17.22 -6.05
CA LYS A 134 10.38 -16.49 -4.98
C LYS A 134 11.29 -15.48 -4.31
N ILE A 135 10.73 -14.39 -3.82
CA ILE A 135 11.51 -13.33 -3.17
C ILE A 135 11.00 -13.13 -1.73
N ARG A 136 11.90 -13.17 -0.76
CA ARG A 136 11.59 -12.94 0.65
C ARG A 136 12.42 -11.80 1.20
N LEU A 137 11.78 -10.68 1.52
CA LEU A 137 12.43 -9.60 2.28
C LEU A 137 12.34 -9.90 3.78
N ASP A 138 13.47 -9.79 4.45
CA ASP A 138 13.52 -9.85 5.91
C ASP A 138 13.06 -8.52 6.54
N ASN A 139 12.87 -8.54 7.86
CA ASN A 139 12.43 -7.35 8.59
C ASN A 139 13.46 -6.22 8.58
N LYS A 140 14.76 -6.53 8.45
CA LYS A 140 15.82 -5.51 8.40
C LYS A 140 15.76 -4.72 7.09
N ALA A 141 15.60 -5.42 5.96
CA ALA A 141 15.43 -4.83 4.64
C ALA A 141 14.16 -3.98 4.57
N ILE A 142 13.03 -4.49 5.06
CA ILE A 142 11.77 -3.72 5.10
C ILE A 142 11.94 -2.44 5.92
N LYS A 143 12.50 -2.57 7.13
CA LYS A 143 12.72 -1.42 8.01
C LYS A 143 13.63 -0.38 7.35
N PHE A 144 14.74 -0.81 6.77
CA PHE A 144 15.67 0.08 6.06
C PHE A 144 14.98 0.83 4.91
N ILE A 145 14.23 0.12 4.06
CA ILE A 145 13.50 0.74 2.94
C ILE A 145 12.50 1.76 3.45
N VAL A 146 11.70 1.40 4.46
CA VAL A 146 10.65 2.30 4.97
C VAL A 146 11.25 3.53 5.67
N GLU A 147 12.35 3.39 6.41
CA GLU A 147 12.96 4.51 7.14
C GLU A 147 13.73 5.47 6.23
N ASN A 148 14.37 4.99 5.17
CA ASN A 148 15.27 5.80 4.34
C ASN A 148 14.65 6.25 3.02
N VAL A 149 13.72 5.47 2.45
CA VAL A 149 13.17 5.73 1.11
C VAL A 149 11.82 6.45 1.17
N TYR A 150 11.08 6.32 2.28
CA TYR A 150 9.78 6.97 2.41
C TYR A 150 9.92 8.49 2.40
N ASP A 151 9.15 9.12 1.51
CA ASP A 151 9.00 10.58 1.49
C ASP A 151 7.55 10.92 1.88
N PRO A 152 7.33 11.66 2.99
CA PRO A 152 6.00 12.07 3.40
C PRO A 152 5.22 12.83 2.32
N VAL A 153 5.88 13.61 1.46
CA VAL A 153 5.25 14.36 0.36
C VAL A 153 4.83 13.43 -0.77
N TYR A 154 5.68 12.50 -1.18
CA TYR A 154 5.41 11.60 -2.32
C TYR A 154 4.77 10.25 -1.92
N GLY A 155 4.51 10.02 -0.63
CA GLY A 155 3.91 8.80 -0.13
C GLY A 155 4.79 7.57 -0.35
N ALA A 156 4.19 6.43 -0.70
CA ALA A 156 4.94 5.19 -0.96
C ALA A 156 5.53 5.08 -2.37
N ARG A 157 5.30 6.05 -3.26
CA ARG A 157 5.81 6.02 -4.65
C ARG A 157 7.33 5.85 -4.73
N PRO A 158 8.15 6.48 -3.86
CA PRO A 158 9.59 6.24 -3.82
C PRO A 158 9.97 4.78 -3.53
N ILE A 159 9.22 4.07 -2.67
CA ILE A 159 9.47 2.66 -2.32
C ILE A 159 9.41 1.78 -3.56
N LYS A 160 8.37 1.96 -4.39
CA LYS A 160 8.25 1.24 -5.66
C LYS A 160 9.45 1.49 -6.56
N ARG A 161 9.79 2.77 -6.79
CA ARG A 161 10.93 3.15 -7.65
C ARG A 161 12.26 2.60 -7.14
N TYR A 162 12.46 2.60 -5.83
CA TYR A 162 13.68 2.12 -5.20
C TYR A 162 13.83 0.60 -5.36
N LEU A 163 12.76 -0.17 -5.11
CA LEU A 163 12.75 -1.61 -5.34
C LEU A 163 12.95 -1.96 -6.83
N GLU A 164 12.30 -1.22 -7.73
CA GLU A 164 12.50 -1.39 -9.18
C GLU A 164 13.95 -1.06 -9.60
N ARG A 165 14.55 -0.02 -9.03
CA ARG A 165 15.93 0.37 -9.40
C ARG A 165 16.96 -0.60 -8.86
N HIS A 166 16.86 -1.00 -7.59
CA HIS A 166 17.93 -1.72 -6.90
C HIS A 166 17.67 -3.22 -6.90
N LEU A 167 16.55 -3.65 -6.31
CA LEU A 167 16.23 -5.07 -6.17
C LEU A 167 16.06 -5.76 -7.54
N VAL A 168 15.30 -5.18 -8.47
CA VAL A 168 15.11 -5.79 -9.80
C VAL A 168 16.40 -5.82 -10.59
N THR A 169 17.21 -4.77 -10.52
CA THR A 169 18.50 -4.70 -11.22
C THR A 169 19.47 -5.76 -10.71
N ASP A 170 19.59 -5.92 -9.39
CA ASP A 170 20.46 -6.91 -8.78
C ASP A 170 20.00 -8.34 -9.10
N LEU A 171 18.71 -8.63 -8.96
CA LEU A 171 18.15 -9.93 -9.34
C LEU A 171 18.40 -10.23 -10.81
N SER A 172 18.24 -9.24 -11.70
CA SER A 172 18.51 -9.40 -13.13
C SER A 172 19.98 -9.76 -13.39
N LYS A 173 20.92 -9.04 -12.75
CA LYS A 173 22.36 -9.35 -12.83
C LYS A 173 22.67 -10.75 -12.30
N MET A 174 22.07 -11.17 -11.19
CA MET A 174 22.30 -12.47 -10.58
C MET A 174 21.76 -13.62 -11.43
N ILE A 175 20.57 -13.46 -12.02
CA ILE A 175 19.97 -14.45 -12.94
C ILE A 175 20.84 -14.59 -14.19
N ILE A 176 21.28 -13.48 -14.80
CA ILE A 176 22.16 -13.50 -15.98
C ILE A 176 23.50 -14.18 -15.68
N LYS A 177 24.04 -13.98 -14.47
CA LYS A 177 25.28 -14.63 -14.01
C LYS A 177 25.10 -16.09 -13.61
N GLY A 178 23.88 -16.62 -13.60
CA GLY A 178 23.57 -17.99 -13.14
C GLY A 178 23.71 -18.18 -11.63
N LEU A 179 23.68 -17.10 -10.83
CA LEU A 179 23.73 -17.15 -9.37
C LEU A 179 22.36 -17.45 -8.75
N VAL A 180 21.28 -17.12 -9.48
CA VAL A 180 19.90 -17.47 -9.14
C VAL A 180 19.40 -18.42 -10.22
N ASN A 181 19.11 -19.64 -9.81
CA ASN A 181 18.56 -20.67 -10.70
C ASN A 181 17.04 -20.70 -10.60
N ASP A 182 16.40 -21.34 -11.57
CA ASP A 182 14.96 -21.64 -11.51
C ASP A 182 14.66 -22.50 -10.27
N HIS A 183 13.43 -22.42 -9.76
CA HIS A 183 13.01 -23.08 -8.51
C HIS A 183 13.87 -22.68 -7.30
N SER A 184 14.11 -21.38 -7.12
CA SER A 184 14.86 -20.86 -5.98
C SER A 184 14.07 -19.82 -5.18
N ILE A 185 14.48 -19.65 -3.93
CA ILE A 185 13.98 -18.61 -3.05
C ILE A 185 15.16 -17.68 -2.76
N VAL A 186 15.01 -16.42 -3.14
CA VAL A 186 15.98 -15.36 -2.86
C VAL A 186 15.57 -14.66 -1.58
N ASN A 187 16.34 -14.86 -0.52
CA ASN A 187 16.19 -14.12 0.73
C ASN A 187 17.02 -12.84 0.64
N VAL A 188 16.38 -11.70 0.88
CA VAL A 188 16.95 -10.36 0.82
C VAL A 188 17.01 -9.81 2.24
N SER A 189 18.21 -9.49 2.70
CA SER A 189 18.48 -8.82 3.98
C SER A 189 19.21 -7.52 3.76
N TYR A 190 19.11 -6.60 4.72
CA TYR A 190 19.96 -5.41 4.76
C TYR A 190 21.10 -5.59 5.76
N GLU A 191 22.33 -5.31 5.33
CA GLU A 191 23.51 -5.28 6.19
C GLU A 191 24.02 -3.83 6.29
N PRO A 192 23.99 -3.20 7.47
CA PRO A 192 24.56 -1.86 7.60
C PRO A 192 26.06 -1.92 7.34
N SER A 193 26.57 -1.09 6.43
CA SER A 193 28.02 -0.96 6.24
C SER A 193 28.63 -0.25 7.44
N SER A 194 29.85 -0.65 7.83
CA SER A 194 30.58 -0.06 8.95
C SER A 194 30.88 1.44 8.78
N ASP A 195 30.79 1.96 7.56
CA ASP A 195 31.02 3.38 7.24
C ASP A 195 29.74 4.25 7.33
N GLN A 196 28.56 3.63 7.48
CA GLN A 196 27.27 4.33 7.65
C GLN A 196 26.82 4.44 9.11
N VAL A 197 27.71 4.16 10.07
CA VAL A 197 27.40 4.23 11.52
C VAL A 197 27.43 5.68 12.05
N ASN A 198 27.75 6.66 11.21
CA ASN A 198 27.55 8.06 11.54
C ASN A 198 26.09 8.43 11.22
N ASP A 199 25.28 8.67 12.27
CA ASP A 199 23.87 9.09 12.19
C ASP A 199 23.63 10.39 11.36
N ASP A 200 24.69 11.04 10.88
CA ASP A 200 24.68 12.27 10.07
C ASP A 200 24.96 12.03 8.56
N ALA A 201 25.19 10.78 8.12
CA ALA A 201 25.37 10.47 6.70
C ALA A 201 24.03 10.61 5.96
N GLU A 202 23.94 11.59 5.05
CA GLU A 202 22.75 11.81 4.23
C GLU A 202 22.48 10.58 3.34
N PHE A 203 21.28 10.01 3.45
CA PHE A 203 20.89 8.86 2.65
C PHE A 203 20.83 9.25 1.16
N ASP A 204 21.66 8.60 0.34
CA ASP A 204 21.60 8.73 -1.12
C ASP A 204 20.71 7.63 -1.72
N PRO A 205 19.48 7.93 -2.18
CA PRO A 205 18.61 6.94 -2.81
C PRO A 205 19.14 6.40 -4.14
N ALA A 206 20.15 7.04 -4.74
CA ALA A 206 20.82 6.58 -5.96
C ALA A 206 21.99 5.64 -5.68
N ALA A 207 22.55 5.62 -4.46
CA ALA A 207 23.60 4.69 -4.09
C ALA A 207 23.09 3.25 -4.03
N ASP A 208 23.95 2.30 -4.38
CA ASP A 208 23.61 0.87 -4.30
C ASP A 208 23.40 0.48 -2.82
N PRO A 209 22.23 -0.04 -2.43
CA PRO A 209 22.02 -0.53 -1.09
C PRO A 209 22.94 -1.70 -0.78
N ASN A 210 23.34 -1.79 0.49
CA ASN A 210 24.06 -2.96 0.98
C ASN A 210 23.06 -4.10 1.28
N PHE A 211 22.37 -4.56 0.23
CA PHE A 211 21.52 -5.73 0.28
C PHE A 211 22.37 -7.00 0.19
N SER A 212 22.08 -7.93 1.08
CA SER A 212 22.65 -9.27 1.14
C SER A 212 21.62 -10.26 0.58
N TYR A 213 22.06 -11.08 -0.38
CA TYR A 213 21.21 -12.03 -1.09
C TYR A 213 21.63 -13.46 -0.77
N THR A 214 20.72 -14.24 -0.19
CA THR A 214 20.93 -15.68 0.05
C THR A 214 19.93 -16.49 -0.78
N VAL A 215 20.44 -17.26 -1.73
CA VAL A 215 19.63 -18.11 -2.62
C VAL A 215 19.55 -19.52 -2.04
N VAL A 216 18.34 -20.03 -1.85
CA VAL A 216 18.11 -21.42 -1.41
C VAL A 216 17.21 -22.15 -2.42
N PRO A 217 17.38 -23.47 -2.61
CA PRO A 217 16.47 -24.25 -3.45
C PRO A 217 15.05 -24.26 -2.88
N SER A 218 14.03 -24.14 -3.74
CA SER A 218 12.60 -24.20 -3.34
C SER A 218 12.24 -25.51 -2.61
N SER A 219 12.99 -26.59 -2.85
CA SER A 219 12.80 -27.90 -2.21
C SER A 219 13.24 -27.98 -0.74
N GLU A 220 14.12 -27.08 -0.28
CA GLU A 220 14.72 -27.14 1.07
C GLU A 220 13.98 -26.29 2.11
N SER A 221 12.98 -25.49 1.72
CA SER A 221 12.30 -24.57 2.63
C SER A 221 11.13 -25.16 3.44
N ARG A 222 11.15 -26.47 3.77
CA ARG A 222 10.24 -26.99 4.80
C ARG A 222 10.84 -26.66 6.17
N PRO A 223 10.12 -26.00 7.08
CA PRO A 223 10.58 -25.91 8.46
C PRO A 223 10.69 -27.34 8.98
N THR A 224 11.90 -27.73 9.38
CA THR A 224 12.16 -29.01 10.03
C THR A 224 11.43 -29.01 11.37
N THR A 225 10.20 -29.53 11.38
CA THR A 225 9.53 -29.89 12.62
C THR A 225 10.39 -30.96 13.29
N PRO A 226 10.78 -30.82 14.57
CA PRO A 226 11.57 -31.86 15.23
C PRO A 226 10.74 -33.14 15.30
N SER A 227 11.28 -34.20 14.72
CA SER A 227 10.77 -35.56 14.78
C SER A 227 10.73 -36.05 16.23
N HIS A 228 9.57 -35.99 16.88
CA HIS A 228 9.30 -36.84 18.03
C HIS A 228 8.68 -38.17 17.58
N SER A 229 9.45 -39.22 17.75
CA SER A 229 9.07 -40.61 17.52
C SER A 229 8.03 -41.08 18.55
N LYS A 230 6.89 -41.55 18.03
CA LYS A 230 5.98 -42.60 18.52
C LYS A 230 5.80 -42.79 20.05
N LYS A 231 4.54 -42.74 20.47
CA LYS A 231 3.84 -43.95 20.99
C LYS A 231 2.38 -43.93 20.55
N ARG A 232 1.94 -45.07 20.00
CA ARG A 232 0.56 -45.37 19.62
C ARG A 232 -0.15 -45.85 20.88
N ASP A 233 -1.37 -45.39 21.13
CA ASP A 233 -2.36 -46.11 21.93
C ASP A 233 -3.74 -45.95 21.31
N ILE A 234 -4.55 -46.98 21.51
CA ILE A 234 -5.64 -47.43 20.65
C ILE A 234 -6.98 -47.19 21.37
N GLY A 235 -7.96 -46.61 20.66
CA GLY A 235 -9.39 -46.95 20.78
C GLY A 235 -10.26 -46.18 21.77
N HIS A 236 -11.22 -45.38 21.26
CA HIS A 236 -12.68 -45.64 21.29
C HIS A 236 -13.45 -44.49 20.59
N PRO A 237 -14.69 -44.73 20.10
CA PRO A 237 -15.37 -43.84 19.15
C PRO A 237 -16.23 -42.76 19.84
N ALA A 238 -16.63 -41.79 19.01
CA ALA A 238 -17.33 -40.54 19.31
C ALA A 238 -18.68 -40.66 20.03
N PRO A 239 -19.22 -39.51 20.50
CA PRO A 239 -20.63 -39.22 20.25
C PRO A 239 -20.84 -37.88 19.51
N ALA A 240 -21.93 -37.86 18.73
CA ALA A 240 -22.41 -36.74 17.93
C ALA A 240 -23.27 -35.74 18.72
N ARG A 241 -23.42 -34.55 18.12
CA ARG A 241 -24.39 -33.41 18.34
C ARG A 241 -23.62 -32.10 18.63
N SER A 242 -23.98 -30.92 18.11
CA SER A 242 -25.26 -30.43 17.59
C SER A 242 -25.00 -29.22 16.68
N VAL A 243 -25.78 -29.08 15.60
CA VAL A 243 -25.86 -27.89 14.75
C VAL A 243 -26.56 -26.77 15.53
N LYS A 244 -25.93 -25.59 15.62
CA LYS A 244 -26.57 -24.36 16.10
C LYS A 244 -26.90 -23.49 14.88
N LYS A 245 -28.20 -23.24 14.67
CA LYS A 245 -28.72 -22.21 13.76
C LYS A 245 -28.25 -20.85 14.25
N ILE A 246 -27.75 -20.01 13.34
CA ILE A 246 -27.57 -18.57 13.55
C ILE A 246 -28.69 -17.90 12.75
N ASN A 247 -29.53 -17.13 13.43
CA ASN A 247 -30.58 -16.31 12.82
C ASN A 247 -29.97 -15.00 12.33
N HIS A 248 -30.57 -14.43 11.28
CA HIS A 248 -30.43 -13.04 10.85
C HIS A 248 -30.72 -12.11 12.04
N ASP A 249 -29.75 -11.25 12.40
CA ASP A 249 -29.94 -9.88 12.92
C ASP A 249 -28.65 -9.23 13.50
N ASP A 250 -27.47 -9.87 13.41
CA ASP A 250 -26.20 -9.28 13.88
C ASP A 250 -25.32 -8.75 12.71
N LEU A 251 -25.84 -7.81 11.90
CA LEU A 251 -25.08 -7.15 10.82
C LEU A 251 -25.22 -5.62 10.88
N GLU A 252 -24.89 -5.00 12.02
CA GLU A 252 -24.56 -3.58 12.07
C GLU A 252 -23.42 -3.42 13.08
N ASP A 253 -22.21 -3.20 12.55
CA ASP A 253 -21.02 -2.56 13.15
C ASP A 253 -19.77 -3.27 12.63
N ASP A 254 -19.35 -2.89 11.42
CA ASP A 254 -17.96 -3.01 10.94
C ASP A 254 -17.83 -2.21 9.63
N LEU A 255 -17.93 -0.89 9.73
CA LEU A 255 -17.56 0.07 8.67
C LEU A 255 -16.45 1.01 9.16
N ASP A 256 -15.41 0.47 9.78
CA ASP A 256 -14.10 1.13 9.85
C ASP A 256 -13.15 0.44 8.87
N GLY A 257 -13.49 0.57 7.58
CA GLY A 257 -12.62 0.16 6.50
C GLY A 257 -11.55 1.22 6.24
N ASP A 258 -10.30 0.92 6.61
CA ASP A 258 -9.11 1.65 6.17
C ASP A 258 -9.06 1.64 4.63
N HIS A 259 -9.68 2.64 4.00
CA HIS A 259 -9.64 2.81 2.55
C HIS A 259 -8.24 3.27 2.17
N MET A 260 -7.42 2.36 1.64
CA MET A 260 -6.14 2.65 1.00
C MET A 260 -6.29 2.47 -0.52
N ILE A 261 -6.15 3.56 -1.27
CA ILE A 261 -5.89 3.47 -2.72
C ILE A 261 -4.37 3.58 -2.92
N ILE A 262 -3.79 2.54 -3.50
CA ILE A 262 -2.40 2.52 -3.96
C ILE A 262 -2.45 2.68 -5.48
N ASP A 263 -1.97 3.81 -5.99
CA ASP A 263 -1.58 3.98 -7.41
C ASP A 263 -0.35 3.12 -7.76
#